data_AF-A0A2J8MD81-F1
#
_entry.id   AF-A0A2J8MD81-F1
#
_cell.length_a   1.000
_cell.length_b   1.000
_cell.length_c   1.000
_cell.angle_alpha   90.00
_cell.angle_beta   90.00
_cell.angle_gamma   90.00
#
_symmetry.space_group_name_H-M   'P 1'
#
loop_
_entity.id
_entity.type
_entity.pdbx_description
1 polymer ?
#
loop_
_entity_poly.entity_id
_entity_poly.type
_entity_poly.pdbx_seq_one_letter_code
_entity_poly.pdbx_strand_id
1 'polypeptide(L)'
;ALKSWLSRSVTSFFRYRQCLCVPVVANFKKRCFSELIRPWHKTVTVGFGVTLCAVPIAQKSEPHSLSSEALMRRAVSLVTDSTSTFLSQTTYALIEAITEYTKAVYTLTSLYRQYTSLLGKMNSEEEDEVWQVIIGARAEMTSKHQEYLKLETTWMTAVGLSEMAAEAAYQTECQLNPDLNIEVEVSLQR
;
A
#
# COMPACT_ATOMS: atom_id res chain seq x y z
N ALA A 1 7.59 33.84 30.62
CA ALA A 1 7.98 32.53 30.05
C ALA A 1 6.75 31.67 29.72
N LEU A 2 5.84 31.43 30.67
CA LEU A 2 4.67 30.57 30.50
C LEU A 2 3.71 31.02 29.38
N LYS A 3 3.35 32.32 29.31
CA LYS A 3 2.50 32.85 28.23
C LYS A 3 3.09 32.73 26.82
N SER A 4 4.42 32.86 26.71
CA SER A 4 5.15 32.62 25.44
C SER A 4 5.16 31.14 25.07
N TRP A 5 5.20 30.25 26.07
CA TRP A 5 5.12 28.82 25.88
C TRP A 5 3.71 28.36 25.51
N LEU A 6 2.67 28.85 26.19
CA LEU A 6 1.27 28.64 25.84
C LEU A 6 1.02 29.11 24.40
N SER A 7 1.47 30.31 24.06
CA SER A 7 1.43 30.80 22.67
C SER A 7 2.18 29.89 21.71
N ARG A 8 3.35 29.35 22.07
CA ARG A 8 4.12 28.40 21.23
C ARG A 8 3.49 27.00 21.12
N SER A 9 2.92 26.47 22.19
CA SER A 9 2.24 25.17 22.21
C SER A 9 0.91 25.26 21.49
N VAL A 10 0.14 26.32 21.73
CA VAL A 10 -1.09 26.63 21.00
C VAL A 10 -0.77 26.86 19.53
N THR A 11 0.25 27.66 19.18
CA THR A 11 0.64 27.82 17.77
C THR A 11 1.25 26.56 17.16
N SER A 12 1.94 25.71 17.91
CA SER A 12 2.38 24.39 17.43
C SER A 12 1.19 23.47 17.18
N PHE A 13 0.21 23.47 18.08
CA PHE A 13 -1.03 22.72 17.97
C PHE A 13 -1.86 23.21 16.79
N PHE A 14 -2.00 24.53 16.62
CA PHE A 14 -2.64 25.16 15.46
C PHE A 14 -1.86 24.96 14.18
N ARG A 15 -0.52 24.98 14.18
CA ARG A 15 0.31 24.74 13.00
C ARG A 15 0.26 23.26 12.60
N TYR A 16 0.11 22.33 13.55
CA TYR A 16 -0.18 20.92 13.30
C TYR A 16 -1.59 20.76 12.71
N ARG A 17 -2.59 21.38 13.32
CA ARG A 17 -3.99 21.41 12.85
C ARG A 17 -4.12 22.04 11.45
N GLN A 18 -3.34 23.08 11.17
CA GLN A 18 -3.34 23.80 9.90
C GLN A 18 -2.52 23.08 8.82
N CYS A 19 -1.50 22.30 9.19
CA CYS A 19 -0.89 21.30 8.30
C CYS A 19 -1.88 20.16 7.97
N LEU A 20 -2.71 19.76 8.93
CA LEU A 20 -3.79 18.78 8.73
C LEU A 20 -4.95 19.33 7.88
N CYS A 21 -5.11 20.66 7.82
CA CYS A 21 -6.08 21.36 6.96
C CYS A 21 -5.47 21.86 5.64
N VAL A 22 -4.19 21.62 5.37
CA VAL A 22 -3.74 21.61 3.97
C VAL A 22 -4.46 20.43 3.37
N PRO A 23 -5.35 20.61 2.36
CA PRO A 23 -5.67 19.49 1.54
C PRO A 23 -4.33 19.20 0.85
N VAL A 24 -3.56 18.25 1.39
CA VAL A 24 -2.77 17.40 0.52
C VAL A 24 -3.83 16.66 -0.26
N VAL A 25 -4.39 17.37 -1.25
CA VAL A 25 -4.75 16.84 -2.54
C VAL A 25 -3.45 16.18 -2.96
N ALA A 26 -3.28 14.95 -2.47
CA ALA A 26 -2.49 13.96 -3.13
C ALA A 26 -2.98 14.08 -4.56
N ASN A 27 -2.11 14.66 -5.39
CA ASN A 27 -2.23 14.57 -6.81
C ASN A 27 -2.11 13.08 -7.12
N PHE A 28 -3.19 12.32 -6.89
CA PHE A 28 -3.66 11.33 -7.83
C PHE A 28 -4.04 12.13 -9.08
N LYS A 29 -3.00 12.67 -9.72
CA LYS A 29 -3.03 13.08 -11.11
C LYS A 29 -3.52 11.83 -11.79
N LYS A 30 -4.79 11.87 -12.15
CA LYS A 30 -5.41 10.99 -13.10
C LYS A 30 -4.46 10.93 -14.28
N ARG A 31 -3.60 9.91 -14.33
CA ARG A 31 -3.16 9.35 -15.60
C ARG A 31 -4.38 8.61 -16.11
N CYS A 32 -5.37 9.41 -16.53
CA CYS A 32 -6.33 8.98 -17.51
C CYS A 32 -5.48 8.48 -18.67
N PHE A 33 -5.62 7.20 -18.98
CA PHE A 33 -5.28 6.67 -20.29
C PHE A 33 -6.01 7.52 -21.33
N SER A 34 -5.32 8.53 -21.86
CA SER A 34 -5.75 9.33 -23.00
C SER A 34 -4.68 9.24 -24.09
N GLU A 35 -4.25 8.00 -24.35
CA GLU A 35 -3.29 7.73 -25.44
C GLU A 35 -3.56 6.38 -26.13
N LEU A 36 -4.82 5.93 -26.14
CA LEU A 36 -5.19 4.74 -26.92
C LEU A 36 -6.45 4.94 -27.77
N ILE A 37 -6.69 6.15 -28.27
CA ILE A 37 -7.67 6.36 -29.35
C ILE A 37 -7.20 7.49 -30.25
N ARG A 38 -6.43 7.16 -31.30
CA ARG A 38 -6.42 7.92 -32.56
C ARG A 38 -6.27 6.99 -33.76
N PRO A 39 -6.80 7.42 -34.91
CA PRO A 39 -7.54 6.54 -35.82
C PRO A 39 -6.63 5.99 -36.91
N TRP A 40 -6.71 4.69 -37.14
CA TRP A 40 -6.16 4.10 -38.35
C TRP A 40 -6.99 4.56 -39.56
N HIS A 41 -6.49 5.56 -40.28
CA HIS A 41 -6.89 5.82 -41.66
C HIS A 41 -5.74 5.41 -42.60
N LYS A 42 -5.99 4.32 -43.32
CA LYS A 42 -5.68 4.05 -44.74
C LYS A 42 -4.28 4.42 -45.25
N THR A 43 -3.51 3.40 -45.62
CA THR A 43 -2.84 3.34 -46.92
C THR A 43 -2.76 1.88 -47.38
N VAL A 44 -3.36 1.62 -48.54
CA VAL A 44 -3.24 0.40 -49.31
C VAL A 44 -1.96 0.52 -50.14
N THR A 45 -1.05 -0.45 -50.02
CA THR A 45 -0.09 -0.76 -51.08
C THR A 45 0.08 -2.27 -51.17
N VAL A 46 -0.29 -2.78 -52.33
CA VAL A 46 -0.16 -4.16 -52.81
C VAL A 46 1.31 -4.52 -52.97
N GLY A 47 1.70 -5.72 -52.51
CA GLY A 47 3.01 -6.31 -52.76
C GLY A 47 3.00 -7.81 -52.53
N PHE A 48 2.83 -8.57 -53.63
CA PHE A 48 2.96 -10.02 -53.70
C PHE A 48 4.40 -10.45 -53.36
N GLY A 49 4.58 -11.44 -52.49
CA GLY A 49 5.91 -11.97 -52.17
C GLY A 49 5.87 -13.16 -51.22
N VAL A 50 5.57 -14.33 -51.77
CA VAL A 50 5.66 -15.64 -51.11
C VAL A 50 7.12 -15.90 -50.70
N THR A 51 7.41 -15.92 -49.40
CA THR A 51 8.37 -16.86 -48.78
C THR A 51 7.91 -17.16 -47.36
N LEU A 52 7.04 -18.16 -47.21
CA LEU A 52 6.81 -18.78 -45.90
C LEU A 52 8.11 -19.49 -45.49
N CYS A 53 8.87 -18.89 -44.56
CA CYS A 53 9.85 -19.64 -43.78
C CYS A 53 9.10 -20.55 -42.82
N ALA A 54 8.78 -21.75 -43.28
CA ALA A 54 8.24 -22.82 -42.45
C ALA A 54 9.32 -23.28 -41.46
N VAL A 55 9.25 -22.81 -40.22
CA VAL A 55 9.88 -23.48 -39.08
C VAL A 55 8.96 -24.65 -38.72
N PRO A 56 9.44 -25.91 -38.68
CA PRO A 56 8.61 -27.03 -38.29
C PRO A 56 8.34 -26.92 -36.80
N ILE A 57 7.17 -26.36 -36.44
CA ILE A 57 6.62 -26.52 -35.10
C ILE A 57 6.22 -27.99 -35.01
N ALA A 58 6.94 -28.75 -34.19
CA ALA A 58 6.49 -30.05 -33.73
C ALA A 58 5.08 -29.87 -33.14
N GLN A 59 4.07 -30.33 -33.87
CA GLN A 59 2.69 -30.36 -33.41
C GLN A 59 2.60 -31.40 -32.28
N LYS A 60 2.87 -30.95 -31.06
CA LYS A 60 2.41 -31.62 -29.85
C LYS A 60 0.91 -31.35 -29.80
N SER A 61 0.13 -32.35 -30.22
CA SER A 61 -1.32 -32.37 -30.24
C SER A 61 -1.90 -32.05 -28.86
N GLU A 62 -2.55 -30.88 -28.73
CA GLU A 62 -3.76 -30.59 -27.92
C GLU A 62 -3.93 -29.04 -27.81
N PRO A 63 -4.48 -28.37 -28.83
CA PRO A 63 -4.64 -26.91 -28.83
C PRO A 63 -5.67 -26.39 -27.80
N HIS A 64 -6.54 -27.26 -27.26
CA HIS A 64 -7.57 -26.86 -26.29
C HIS A 64 -7.04 -26.78 -24.85
N SER A 65 -6.11 -27.64 -24.44
CA SER A 65 -5.48 -27.57 -23.10
C SER A 65 -4.45 -26.43 -23.00
N LEU A 66 -3.65 -26.20 -24.05
CA LEU A 66 -2.62 -25.14 -24.04
C LEU A 66 -3.20 -23.73 -23.88
N SER A 67 -4.43 -23.51 -24.33
CA SER A 67 -5.13 -22.21 -24.20
C SER A 67 -5.56 -21.92 -22.76
N SER A 68 -6.10 -22.92 -22.04
CA SER A 68 -6.49 -22.75 -20.64
C SER A 68 -5.28 -22.60 -19.73
N GLU A 69 -4.20 -23.33 -20.01
CA GLU A 69 -2.91 -23.20 -19.31
C GLU A 69 -2.28 -21.81 -19.51
N ALA A 70 -2.27 -21.29 -20.74
CA ALA A 70 -1.78 -19.95 -21.03
C ALA A 70 -2.62 -18.86 -20.36
N LEU A 71 -3.95 -19.05 -20.31
CA LEU A 71 -4.86 -18.15 -19.60
C LEU A 71 -4.60 -18.19 -18.09
N MET A 72 -4.41 -19.38 -17.52
CA MET A 72 -4.11 -19.59 -16.11
C MET A 72 -2.79 -18.93 -15.71
N ARG A 73 -1.70 -19.13 -16.47
CA ARG A 73 -0.42 -18.44 -16.24
C ARG A 73 -0.56 -16.91 -16.26
N ARG A 74 -1.31 -16.36 -17.23
CA ARG A 74 -1.55 -14.91 -17.31
C ARG A 74 -2.38 -14.39 -16.15
N ALA A 75 -3.44 -15.10 -15.79
CA ALA A 75 -4.30 -14.74 -14.66
C ALA A 75 -3.49 -14.72 -13.36
N VAL A 76 -2.69 -15.76 -13.12
CA VAL A 76 -1.84 -15.87 -11.93
C VAL A 76 -0.72 -14.84 -11.92
N SER A 77 -0.08 -14.55 -13.05
CA SER A 77 0.89 -13.46 -13.16
C SER A 77 0.25 -12.11 -12.80
N LEU A 78 -0.95 -11.82 -13.34
CA LEU A 78 -1.68 -10.60 -13.02
C LEU A 78 -2.07 -10.53 -11.54
N VAL A 79 -2.54 -11.64 -10.95
CA VAL A 79 -2.89 -11.71 -9.53
C VAL A 79 -1.63 -11.48 -8.67
N THR A 80 -0.50 -12.08 -9.04
CA THR A 80 0.77 -11.93 -8.32
C THR A 80 1.29 -10.49 -8.40
N ASP A 81 1.30 -9.88 -9.59
CA ASP A 81 1.77 -8.51 -9.80
C ASP A 81 0.88 -7.49 -9.08
N SER A 82 -0.44 -7.66 -9.19
CA SER A 82 -1.40 -6.76 -8.54
C SER A 82 -1.35 -6.87 -7.02
N THR A 83 -1.21 -8.08 -6.51
CA THR A 83 -1.15 -8.34 -5.07
C THR A 83 0.17 -7.87 -4.48
N SER A 84 1.30 -8.07 -5.17
CA SER A 84 2.61 -7.51 -4.79
C SER A 84 2.57 -5.98 -4.71
N THR A 85 1.93 -5.33 -5.69
CA THR A 85 1.71 -3.87 -5.68
C THR A 85 0.82 -3.44 -4.52
N PHE A 86 -0.29 -4.14 -4.29
CA PHE A 86 -1.24 -3.83 -3.22
C PHE A 86 -0.61 -4.02 -1.83
N LEU A 87 0.15 -5.10 -1.62
CA LEU A 87 0.91 -5.33 -0.39
C LEU A 87 1.94 -4.23 -0.16
N SER A 88 2.68 -3.84 -1.20
CA SER A 88 3.65 -2.74 -1.09
C SER A 88 2.97 -1.44 -0.67
N GLN A 89 1.86 -1.05 -1.32
CA GLN A 89 1.12 0.17 -1.00
C GLN A 89 0.56 0.16 0.43
N THR A 90 -0.07 -0.94 0.83
CA THR A 90 -0.64 -1.06 2.18
C THR A 90 0.44 -1.08 3.26
N THR A 91 1.60 -1.67 2.98
CA THR A 91 2.77 -1.63 3.88
C THR A 91 3.27 -0.20 4.09
N TYR A 92 3.44 0.58 3.02
CA TYR A 92 3.86 1.99 3.14
C TYR A 92 2.82 2.82 3.90
N ALA A 93 1.54 2.67 3.59
CA ALA A 93 0.46 3.39 4.28
C ALA A 93 0.43 3.04 5.78
N LEU A 94 0.62 1.76 6.12
CA LEU A 94 0.66 1.30 7.50
C LEU A 94 1.86 1.90 8.26
N ILE A 95 3.05 1.87 7.68
CA ILE A 95 4.26 2.47 8.29
C ILE A 95 4.06 3.97 8.54
N GLU A 96 3.48 4.68 7.57
CA GLU A 96 3.19 6.11 7.71
C GLU A 96 2.21 6.37 8.86
N ALA A 97 1.10 5.62 8.94
CA ALA A 97 0.12 5.78 10.00
C ALA A 97 0.67 5.45 11.40
N ILE A 98 1.48 4.39 11.53
CA ILE A 98 2.18 4.06 12.79
C ILE A 98 3.13 5.19 13.18
N THR A 99 3.84 5.77 12.20
CA THR A 99 4.77 6.88 12.43
C THR A 99 4.03 8.12 12.94
N GLU A 100 2.88 8.45 12.35
CA GLU A 100 2.05 9.58 12.80
C GLU A 100 1.44 9.35 14.18
N TYR A 101 0.92 8.15 14.45
CA TYR A 101 0.45 7.77 15.79
C TYR A 101 1.57 7.93 16.83
N THR A 102 2.77 7.44 16.52
CA THR A 102 3.95 7.56 17.40
C THR A 102 4.30 9.02 17.68
N LYS A 103 4.26 9.90 16.67
CA LYS A 103 4.44 11.34 16.87
C LYS A 103 3.40 11.92 17.82
N ALA A 104 2.12 11.56 17.67
CA ALA A 104 1.06 12.01 18.56
C ALA A 104 1.26 11.54 20.02
N VAL A 105 1.70 10.30 20.22
CA VAL A 105 2.07 9.76 21.54
C VAL A 105 3.23 10.55 22.16
N TYR A 106 4.28 10.85 21.39
CA TYR A 106 5.41 11.67 21.89
C TYR A 106 4.97 13.08 22.26
N THR A 107 4.12 13.72 21.45
CA THR A 107 3.54 15.03 21.76
C THR A 107 2.79 14.98 23.08
N LEU A 108 1.85 14.04 23.25
CA LEU A 108 1.07 13.91 24.48
C LEU A 108 1.97 13.64 25.70
N THR A 109 2.96 12.77 25.56
CA THR A 109 3.95 12.46 26.61
C THR A 109 4.74 13.71 27.01
N SER A 110 5.16 14.52 26.04
CA SER A 110 5.89 15.76 26.30
C SER A 110 5.03 16.81 27.00
N LEU A 111 3.73 16.87 26.70
CA LEU A 111 2.78 17.76 27.36
C LEU A 111 2.57 17.34 28.82
N TYR A 112 2.38 16.05 29.09
CA TYR A 112 2.27 15.55 30.46
C TYR A 112 3.52 15.84 31.30
N ARG A 113 4.72 15.58 30.76
CA ARG A 113 5.97 15.89 31.47
C ARG A 113 6.07 17.38 31.81
N GLN A 114 5.67 18.24 30.89
CA GLN A 114 5.70 19.69 31.10
C GLN A 114 4.65 20.14 32.12
N TYR A 115 3.42 19.63 32.03
CA TYR A 115 2.37 19.87 33.02
C TYR A 115 2.86 19.49 34.43
N THR A 116 3.45 18.30 34.60
CA THR A 116 4.03 17.87 35.88
C THR A 116 5.14 18.80 36.36
N SER A 117 5.99 19.31 35.45
CA SER A 117 7.08 20.24 35.83
C SER A 117 6.60 21.62 36.32
N LEU A 118 5.38 21.99 35.91
CA LEU A 118 4.72 23.26 36.20
C LEU A 118 3.65 23.15 37.29
N LEU A 119 3.46 21.95 37.85
CA LEU A 119 2.46 21.70 38.88
C LEU A 119 2.69 22.60 40.10
N GLY A 120 1.63 23.28 40.54
CA GLY A 120 1.67 24.27 41.62
C GLY A 120 2.35 25.60 41.27
N LYS A 121 2.81 25.79 40.02
CA LYS A 121 3.44 27.03 39.52
C LYS A 121 2.55 27.81 38.54
N MET A 122 1.38 27.25 38.20
CA MET A 122 0.39 27.83 37.28
C MET A 122 -0.82 28.32 38.08
N ASN A 123 -1.47 29.38 37.59
CA ASN A 123 -2.78 29.76 38.10
C ASN A 123 -3.88 28.85 37.50
N SER A 124 -5.11 28.93 38.03
CA SER A 124 -6.21 28.06 37.59
C SER A 124 -6.62 28.22 36.12
N GLU A 125 -6.49 29.42 35.54
CA GLU A 125 -6.80 29.69 34.14
C GLU A 125 -5.72 29.09 33.23
N GLU A 126 -4.45 29.31 33.58
CA GLU A 126 -3.30 28.73 32.87
C GLU A 126 -3.33 27.20 32.93
N GLU A 127 -3.73 26.62 34.07
CA GLU A 127 -3.88 25.18 34.22
C GLU A 127 -4.97 24.62 33.30
N ASP A 128 -6.14 25.27 33.22
CA ASP A 128 -7.22 24.85 32.32
C ASP A 128 -6.77 24.94 30.85
N GLU A 129 -6.08 26.01 30.43
CA GLU A 129 -5.55 26.13 29.08
C GLU A 129 -4.61 24.97 28.70
N VAL A 130 -3.67 24.62 29.60
CA VAL A 130 -2.77 23.47 29.37
C VAL A 130 -3.56 22.16 29.32
N TRP A 131 -4.55 22.02 30.19
CA TRP A 131 -5.39 20.83 30.24
C TRP A 131 -6.21 20.65 28.95
N GLN A 132 -6.78 21.73 28.39
CA GLN A 132 -7.49 21.69 27.11
C GLN A 132 -6.57 21.24 25.96
N VAL A 133 -5.32 21.69 25.94
CA VAL A 133 -4.32 21.23 24.94
C VAL A 133 -4.03 19.74 25.11
N ILE A 134 -3.92 19.24 26.35
CA ILE A 134 -3.73 17.80 26.63
C ILE A 134 -4.93 16.97 26.17
N ILE A 135 -6.15 17.42 26.42
CA ILE A 135 -7.38 16.76 25.94
C ILE A 135 -7.38 16.70 24.41
N GLY A 136 -7.07 17.82 23.75
CA GLY A 136 -6.98 17.88 22.29
C GLY A 136 -5.93 16.90 21.73
N ALA A 137 -4.73 16.90 22.30
CA ALA A 137 -3.66 15.99 21.90
C ALA A 137 -4.03 14.52 22.13
N ARG A 138 -4.76 14.20 23.21
CA ARG A 138 -5.29 12.85 23.46
C ARG A 138 -6.32 12.45 22.41
N ALA A 139 -7.25 13.34 22.05
CA ALA A 139 -8.22 13.08 21.01
C ALA A 139 -7.55 12.83 19.64
N GLU A 140 -6.52 13.61 19.30
CA GLU A 140 -5.72 13.42 18.08
C GLU A 140 -4.98 12.08 18.09
N MET A 141 -4.30 11.74 19.19
CA MET A 141 -3.62 10.45 19.35
C MET A 141 -4.60 9.28 19.18
N THR A 142 -5.80 9.36 19.75
CA THR A 142 -6.84 8.32 19.59
C THR A 142 -7.31 8.21 18.14
N SER A 143 -7.51 9.34 17.44
CA SER A 143 -7.87 9.36 16.02
C SER A 143 -6.80 8.65 15.17
N LYS A 144 -5.52 8.99 15.40
CA LYS A 144 -4.39 8.36 14.70
C LYS A 144 -4.24 6.87 15.02
N HIS A 145 -4.54 6.47 16.24
CA HIS A 145 -4.58 5.06 16.61
C HIS A 145 -5.64 4.29 15.82
N GLN A 146 -6.85 4.84 15.69
CA GLN A 146 -7.93 4.22 14.92
C GLN A 146 -7.60 4.12 13.42
N GLU A 147 -6.96 5.16 12.86
CA GLU A 147 -6.48 5.17 11.47
C GLU A 147 -5.44 4.07 11.22
N TYR A 148 -4.46 3.95 12.12
CA TYR A 148 -3.47 2.86 12.11
C TYR A 148 -4.13 1.47 12.11
N LEU A 149 -5.05 1.19 13.05
CA LEU A 149 -5.71 -0.12 13.16
C LEU A 149 -6.51 -0.49 11.89
N LYS A 150 -7.13 0.51 11.25
CA LYS A 150 -7.84 0.31 9.98
C LYS A 150 -6.87 -0.10 8.86
N LEU A 151 -5.72 0.57 8.78
CA LEU A 151 -4.68 0.26 7.79
C LEU A 151 -4.02 -1.09 8.07
N GLU A 152 -3.85 -1.46 9.33
CA GLU A 152 -3.33 -2.77 9.75
C GLU A 152 -4.25 -3.90 9.26
N THR A 153 -5.57 -3.74 9.45
CA THR A 153 -6.56 -4.70 8.92
C THR A 153 -6.47 -4.83 7.39
N THR A 154 -6.27 -3.71 6.70
CA THR A 154 -6.13 -3.68 5.24
C THR A 154 -4.84 -4.36 4.79
N TRP A 155 -3.73 -4.12 5.50
CA TRP A 155 -2.44 -4.76 5.26
C TRP A 155 -2.49 -6.27 5.51
N MET A 156 -3.12 -6.73 6.59
CA MET A 156 -3.35 -8.16 6.87
C MET A 156 -4.13 -8.83 5.72
N THR A 157 -5.11 -8.13 5.15
CA THR A 157 -5.86 -8.63 3.97
C THR A 157 -4.94 -8.73 2.74
N ALA A 158 -4.07 -7.74 2.52
CA ALA A 158 -3.10 -7.77 1.43
C ALA A 158 -2.08 -8.92 1.58
N VAL A 159 -1.64 -9.21 2.81
CA VAL A 159 -0.78 -10.35 3.13
C VAL A 159 -1.49 -11.66 2.77
N GLY A 160 -2.73 -11.86 3.23
CA GLY A 160 -3.49 -13.08 2.91
C GLY A 160 -3.75 -13.26 1.41
N LEU A 161 -4.03 -12.18 0.68
CA LEU A 161 -4.11 -12.24 -0.79
C LEU A 161 -2.77 -12.63 -1.41
N SER A 162 -1.64 -12.18 -0.85
CA SER A 162 -0.29 -12.49 -1.37
C SER A 162 0.05 -13.96 -1.17
N GLU A 163 -0.31 -14.52 -0.02
CA GLU A 163 -0.16 -15.94 0.29
C GLU A 163 -1.00 -16.79 -0.68
N MET A 164 -2.28 -16.45 -0.86
CA MET A 164 -3.15 -17.15 -1.83
C MET A 164 -2.64 -17.03 -3.27
N ALA A 165 -2.08 -15.88 -3.67
CA ALA A 165 -1.48 -15.69 -4.99
C ALA A 165 -0.24 -16.57 -5.18
N ALA A 166 0.63 -16.66 -4.16
CA ALA A 166 1.82 -17.50 -4.18
C ALA A 166 1.45 -18.99 -4.24
N GLU A 167 0.44 -19.43 -3.49
CA GLU A 167 -0.09 -20.79 -3.57
C GLU A 167 -0.63 -21.10 -4.97
N ALA A 168 -1.42 -20.20 -5.56
CA ALA A 168 -1.95 -20.37 -6.91
C ALA A 168 -0.84 -20.45 -7.98
N ALA A 169 0.23 -19.66 -7.82
CA ALA A 169 1.43 -19.74 -8.66
C ALA A 169 2.11 -21.10 -8.57
N TYR A 170 2.35 -21.57 -7.35
CA TYR A 170 2.95 -22.89 -7.12
C TYR A 170 2.10 -24.02 -7.72
N GLN A 171 0.78 -23.99 -7.52
CA GLN A 171 -0.14 -25.01 -8.06
C GLN A 171 -0.14 -25.00 -9.60
N THR A 172 -0.12 -23.81 -10.20
CA THR A 172 -0.06 -23.66 -11.67
C THR A 172 1.25 -24.22 -12.22
N GLU A 173 2.38 -24.02 -11.54
CA GLU A 173 3.66 -24.58 -11.95
C GLU A 173 3.69 -26.12 -11.84
N CYS A 174 3.14 -26.68 -10.74
CA CYS A 174 3.03 -28.12 -10.53
C CYS A 174 2.12 -28.81 -11.55
N GLN A 175 1.01 -28.18 -11.94
CA GLN A 175 0.10 -28.71 -12.95
C GLN A 175 0.69 -28.71 -14.36
N LEU A 176 1.54 -27.74 -14.67
CA LEU A 176 2.09 -27.51 -16.02
C LEU A 176 3.42 -28.22 -16.26
N ASN A 177 4.11 -28.64 -15.20
CA ASN A 177 5.39 -29.34 -15.29
C ASN A 177 5.46 -30.50 -14.27
N PRO A 178 4.72 -31.60 -14.50
CA PRO A 178 4.65 -32.72 -13.55
C PRO A 178 5.99 -33.43 -13.32
N ASP A 179 6.95 -33.31 -14.26
CA ASP A 179 8.30 -33.88 -14.12
C ASP A 179 9.17 -33.14 -13.08
N LEU A 180 8.86 -31.89 -12.74
CA LEU A 180 9.54 -31.15 -11.66
C LEU A 180 9.17 -31.70 -10.27
N ASN A 181 8.00 -32.34 -10.15
CA ASN A 181 7.50 -32.84 -8.88
C ASN A 181 8.29 -34.07 -8.39
N ILE A 182 8.85 -34.87 -9.32
CA ILE A 182 9.74 -35.99 -8.97
C ILE A 182 11.10 -35.48 -8.46
N GLU A 183 11.63 -34.39 -9.02
CA GLU A 183 12.94 -33.86 -8.64
C GLU A 183 12.91 -33.15 -7.27
N VAL A 184 11.78 -32.51 -6.92
CA VAL A 184 11.56 -31.92 -5.59
C VAL A 184 11.26 -33.00 -4.53
N GLU A 185 10.45 -34.03 -4.83
CA GLU A 185 10.24 -35.16 -3.90
C GLU A 185 11.53 -35.97 -3.65
N VAL A 186 12.35 -36.20 -4.69
CA VAL A 186 13.65 -36.89 -4.55
C VAL A 186 14.66 -36.06 -3.75
N SER A 187 14.57 -34.72 -3.80
CA SER A 187 15.45 -33.83 -3.03
C SER A 187 15.04 -33.67 -1.55
N LEU A 188 13.78 -33.95 -1.20
CA LEU A 188 13.30 -33.97 0.19
C LEU A 188 13.44 -35.35 0.87
N GLN A 189 13.76 -36.40 0.11
CA GLN A 189 13.96 -37.78 0.60
C GLN A 189 15.45 -38.17 0.70
N ARG A 190 16.40 -37.24 0.51
CA ARG A 190 17.84 -37.43 0.75
C ARG A 190 18.33 -36.47 1.83
#